data_AF-A0A074ZT57-F1
#
_entry.id   AF-A0A074ZT57-F1
#
_cell.length_a   1.000
_cell.length_b   1.000
_cell.length_c   1.000
_cell.angle_alpha   90.00
_cell.angle_beta   90.00
_cell.angle_gamma   90.00
#
_symmetry.space_group_name_H-M   'P 1'
#
loop_
_entity.id
_entity.type
_entity.pdbx_description
1 polymer ?
#
loop_
_entity_poly.entity_id
_entity_poly.type
_entity_poly.pdbx_seq_one_letter_code
_entity_poly.pdbx_strand_id
1 'polypeptide(L)' 'MSTEKRMSVSVTNAARRICLPVDGSAHSSKAVEWYLAELYKPGDFIIFVHSLEAPNLPTVTVGAGLSLPIDSWTKALQE' A
#
# COMPACT_ATOMS: atom_id res chain seq x y z
N MET A 1 35.69 -22.62 26.47
CA MET A 1 34.77 -22.60 25.32
C MET A 1 33.46 -22.03 25.81
N SER A 2 33.19 -20.76 25.47
CA SER A 2 32.05 -19.99 25.95
C SER A 2 30.81 -20.34 25.12
N THR A 3 29.76 -20.82 25.76
CA THR A 3 28.45 -21.05 25.15
C THR A 3 27.72 -19.72 25.00
N GLU A 4 27.49 -19.31 23.75
CA GLU A 4 26.67 -18.15 23.44
C GLU A 4 25.20 -18.45 23.78
N LYS A 5 24.72 -17.88 24.87
CA LYS A 5 23.30 -17.88 25.23
C LYS A 5 22.59 -16.87 24.33
N ARG A 6 22.00 -17.33 23.23
CA ARG A 6 21.20 -16.51 22.32
C ARG A 6 20.00 -15.95 23.10
N MET A 7 19.99 -14.63 23.29
CA MET A 7 18.88 -13.91 23.93
C MET A 7 17.62 -14.11 23.10
N SER A 8 16.62 -14.80 23.65
CA SER A 8 15.31 -14.90 23.03
C SER A 8 14.63 -13.54 23.14
N VAL A 9 14.49 -12.84 22.02
CA VAL A 9 13.67 -11.64 21.94
C VAL A 9 12.25 -12.04 22.33
N SER A 10 11.76 -11.51 23.45
CA SER A 10 10.35 -11.58 23.81
C SER A 10 9.59 -10.75 22.80
N VAL A 11 9.11 -11.40 21.74
CA VAL A 11 8.17 -10.80 20.81
C VAL A 11 6.91 -10.58 21.62
N THR A 12 6.63 -9.32 21.98
CA THR A 12 5.29 -8.93 22.43
C THR A 12 4.33 -9.51 21.41
N ASN A 13 3.36 -10.31 21.86
CA ASN A 13 2.42 -11.08 21.04
C ASN A 13 1.44 -10.16 20.28
N ALA A 14 1.97 -9.16 19.58
CA ALA A 14 1.25 -8.23 18.76
C ALA A 14 0.68 -9.02 17.59
N ALA A 15 -0.63 -8.88 17.38
CA ALA A 15 -1.34 -9.54 16.29
C ALA A 15 -0.59 -9.34 14.97
N ARG A 16 -0.36 -10.44 14.24
CA ARG A 16 0.40 -10.43 13.00
C ARG A 16 -0.34 -9.59 11.96
N ARG A 17 0.31 -8.55 11.43
CA ARG A 17 -0.24 -7.67 10.38
C ARG A 17 0.38 -8.03 9.04
N ILE A 18 -0.46 -8.23 8.03
CA ILE A 18 -0.04 -8.64 6.68
C ILE A 18 -0.49 -7.56 5.69
N CYS A 19 0.44 -7.07 4.88
CA CYS A 19 0.14 -6.10 3.82
C CYS A 19 0.01 -6.85 2.49
N LEU A 20 -1.11 -6.66 1.78
CA LEU A 20 -1.35 -7.21 0.46
C LEU A 20 -1.59 -6.08 -0.55
N PRO A 21 -0.68 -5.86 -1.52
CA PRO A 21 -0.92 -4.90 -2.58
C PRO A 21 -2.03 -5.40 -3.51
N VAL A 22 -2.96 -4.52 -3.85
CA VAL A 22 -4.05 -4.77 -4.80
C VAL A 22 -4.05 -3.69 -5.87
N ASP A 23 -4.16 -4.08 -7.13
CA ASP A 23 -4.13 -3.15 -8.27
C ASP A 23 -5.12 -3.52 -9.38
N GLY A 24 -5.98 -4.53 -9.14
CA GLY A 24 -6.92 -5.05 -10.14
C GLY A 24 -6.29 -5.98 -11.19
N SER A 25 -4.96 -6.18 -11.16
CA SER A 25 -4.28 -7.12 -12.04
C SER A 25 -4.48 -8.57 -11.58
N ALA A 26 -4.32 -9.52 -12.52
CA ALA A 26 -4.30 -10.95 -12.20
C ALA A 26 -3.19 -11.33 -11.19
N HIS A 27 -2.10 -10.56 -11.14
CA HIS A 27 -1.02 -10.78 -10.18
C HIS A 27 -1.46 -10.49 -8.75
N SER A 28 -2.21 -9.39 -8.55
CA SER A 28 -2.75 -9.08 -7.22
C SER A 28 -3.75 -10.13 -6.75
N SER A 29 -4.63 -10.62 -7.62
CA SER A 29 -5.54 -11.72 -7.30
C SER A 29 -4.79 -12.98 -6.87
N LYS A 30 -3.76 -13.38 -7.64
CA LYS A 30 -2.95 -14.57 -7.32
C LYS A 30 -2.19 -14.42 -6.00
N ALA A 31 -1.75 -13.21 -5.64
CA ALA A 31 -1.09 -12.95 -4.37
C ALA A 31 -2.04 -13.16 -3.18
N VAL A 32 -3.30 -12.74 -3.32
CA VAL A 32 -4.34 -12.97 -2.31
C VAL A 32 -4.65 -14.46 -2.18
N GLU A 33 -4.82 -15.16 -3.31
CA GLU A 33 -5.06 -16.61 -3.32
C GLU A 33 -3.91 -17.38 -2.66
N TRP A 34 -2.66 -17.03 -2.98
CA TRP A 34 -1.49 -17.66 -2.36
C TRP A 34 -1.42 -17.38 -0.86
N TYR A 35 -1.73 -16.15 -0.43
CA TYR A 35 -1.79 -15.83 1.00
C TYR A 35 -2.79 -16.73 1.73
N LEU A 36 -3.99 -16.91 1.18
CA LEU A 36 -5.04 -17.73 1.77
C LEU A 36 -4.64 -19.21 1.83
N ALA A 37 -3.99 -19.72 0.79
CA ALA A 37 -3.59 -21.12 0.70
C ALA A 37 -2.38 -21.46 1.60
N GLU A 38 -1.38 -20.59 1.64
CA GLU A 38 -0.04 -20.96 2.15
C GLU A 38 0.38 -20.20 3.41
N LEU A 39 -0.11 -18.96 3.61
CA LEU A 39 0.43 -18.06 4.63
C LEU A 39 -0.56 -17.74 5.76
N TYR A 40 -1.86 -17.89 5.52
CA TYR A 40 -2.92 -17.59 6.47
C TYR A 40 -2.72 -18.30 7.81
N LYS A 41 -2.87 -17.54 8.90
CA LYS A 41 -2.96 -18.07 10.26
C LYS A 41 -4.13 -17.41 11.01
N PRO A 42 -4.80 -18.13 11.91
CA PRO A 42 -5.81 -17.52 12.78
C PRO A 42 -5.24 -16.32 13.52
N GLY A 43 -5.96 -15.20 13.49
CA GLY A 43 -5.57 -13.95 14.15
C GLY A 43 -4.76 -12.98 13.28
N ASP A 44 -4.56 -13.29 12.00
CA ASP A 44 -3.98 -12.32 11.06
C ASP A 44 -4.88 -11.10 10.86
N PHE A 45 -4.25 -9.94 10.80
CA PHE A 45 -4.87 -8.69 10.40
C PHE A 45 -4.34 -8.26 9.03
N ILE A 46 -5.20 -8.29 8.02
CA ILE A 46 -4.82 -7.99 6.63
C ILE A 46 -5.05 -6.51 6.33
N ILE A 47 -4.07 -5.89 5.69
CA ILE A 47 -4.10 -4.52 5.19
C ILE A 47 -3.98 -4.60 3.67
N PHE A 48 -5.08 -4.31 2.97
CA PHE A 48 -5.04 -4.17 1.52
C PHE A 48 -4.54 -2.77 1.15
N VAL A 49 -3.56 -2.70 0.25
CA VAL A 49 -2.97 -1.43 -0.20
C VAL A 49 -3.14 -1.30 -1.70
N HIS A 50 -3.89 -0.28 -2.12
CA HIS A 50 -3.96 0.14 -3.51
C HIS A 50 -3.16 1.43 -3.68
N SER A 51 -2.08 1.37 -4.46
CA SER A 51 -1.24 2.53 -4.75
C SER A 51 -1.65 3.11 -6.09
N LEU A 52 -2.28 4.29 -6.07
CA LEU A 52 -2.61 5.05 -7.28
C LEU A 52 -1.51 6.06 -7.56
N GLU A 53 -1.12 6.18 -8.82
CA GLU A 53 -0.26 7.27 -9.26
C GLU A 53 -1.06 8.57 -9.24
N ALA A 54 -0.48 9.63 -8.66
CA ALA A 54 -1.13 10.93 -8.69
C ALA A 54 -1.10 11.47 -10.13
N PRO A 55 -2.22 11.99 -10.64
CA PRO A 55 -2.24 12.53 -11.99
C PRO A 55 -1.32 13.76 -12.11
N ASN A 56 -0.76 13.97 -13.30
CA ASN A 56 0.02 15.16 -13.60
C ASN A 56 -0.90 16.39 -13.65
N LEU A 57 -0.96 17.14 -12.56
CA LEU A 57 -1.77 18.36 -12.48
C LEU A 57 -1.00 19.55 -13.06
N PRO A 58 -1.61 20.34 -13.98
CA PRO A 58 -0.99 21.56 -14.49
C PRO A 58 -0.70 22.56 -13.37
N THR A 59 0.50 23.14 -13.40
CA THR A 59 0.96 24.17 -12.45
C THR A 59 0.20 25.48 -12.66
N VAL A 60 -0.23 26.12 -11.57
CA VAL A 60 -0.80 27.47 -11.61
C VAL A 60 0.30 28.46 -12.01
N THR A 61 0.08 29.25 -13.06
CA THR A 61 1.04 30.27 -13.51
C THR A 61 0.52 31.67 -13.21
N VAL A 62 1.33 32.50 -12.54
CA VAL A 62 0.96 33.86 -12.12
C VAL A 62 0.82 34.82 -13.32
N GLY A 63 1.42 34.48 -14.47
CA GLY A 63 1.46 35.33 -15.67
C GLY A 63 0.13 35.52 -16.42
N ALA A 64 -0.87 34.66 -16.16
CA ALA A 64 -2.18 34.72 -16.82
C ALA A 64 -3.31 35.22 -15.90
N GLY A 65 -2.97 35.83 -14.76
CA GLY A 65 -3.96 36.33 -13.79
C GLY A 65 -4.65 35.19 -13.04
N LEU A 66 -3.94 34.54 -12.11
CA LEU A 66 -4.45 33.54 -11.16
C LEU A 66 -5.53 32.58 -11.72
N SER A 67 -5.41 32.18 -12.98
CA SER A 67 -6.36 31.26 -13.61
C SER A 67 -6.07 29.85 -13.11
N LEU A 68 -6.88 29.38 -12.18
CA LEU A 68 -6.80 28.02 -11.67
C LEU A 68 -7.38 27.08 -12.75
N PRO A 69 -6.61 26.09 -13.26
CA PRO A 69 -7.08 25.14 -14.26
C PRO A 69 -7.93 24.04 -13.60
N ILE A 70 -9.02 24.46 -12.93
CA ILE A 70 -9.90 23.58 -12.14
C ILE A 70 -10.47 22.46 -13.01
N ASP A 71 -10.92 22.77 -14.23
CA ASP A 71 -11.48 21.78 -15.14
C ASP A 71 -10.45 20.69 -15.52
N SER A 72 -9.19 21.07 -15.71
CA SER A 72 -8.10 20.12 -16.01
C SER A 72 -7.79 19.24 -14.80
N TRP A 73 -7.84 19.79 -13.58
CA TRP A 73 -7.65 19.02 -12.35
C TRP A 73 -8.79 18.05 -12.09
N THR A 74 -10.05 18.50 -12.25
CA THR A 74 -11.23 17.66 -12.06
C THR A 74 -11.23 16.49 -13.03
N LYS A 75 -10.87 16.72 -14.30
CA LYS A 75 -10.75 15.64 -15.29
C LYS A 75 -9.63 14.65 -14.93
N ALA A 76 -8.46 15.16 -14.55
CA ALA A 76 -7.30 14.33 -14.26
C ALA A 76 -7.48 13.47 -12.98
N LEU A 77 -8.34 13.89 -12.04
CA LEU A 77 -8.68 13.14 -10.83
C LEU A 77 -9.82 12.11 -11.02
N GLN A 78 -10.52 12.15 -12.15
CA GLN A 78 -11.63 11.23 -12.46
C GLN A 78 -11.22 10.05 -13.35
N GLU A 79 -10.01 10.07 -13.91
CA GLU A 79 -9.35 8.96 -14.61
C GLU A 79 -8.56 8.09 -13.63
#